data_AF-A0A1V3WRG0-F1
#
_entry.id   AF-A0A1V3WRG0-F1
#
_cell.length_a   1.000
_cell.length_b   1.000
_cell.length_c   1.000
_cell.angle_alpha   90.00
_cell.angle_beta   90.00
_cell.angle_gamma   90.00
#
_symmetry.space_group_name_H-M   'P 1'
#
loop_
_entity.id
_entity.type
_entity.pdbx_description
1 polymer ?
#
loop_
_entity_poly.entity_id
_entity_poly.type
_entity_poly.pdbx_seq_one_letter_code
_entity_poly.pdbx_strand_id
1 'polypeptide(L)'
;MPLIRDETGTVIVGRAGWLPPDRARLIRGEAVVDDTVLFDGDVAGVFIEPTPGLPGLRAALDTGPWRRWISGRAAQLGTTGASVVRDGVAAPRSVRRSAFYRHVEGWLLVR
;
A
#
# COMPACT_ATOMS: atom_id res chain seq x y z
N MET A 1 16.38 -0.69 8.93
CA MET A 1 15.12 -1.41 8.65
C MET A 1 14.48 -0.81 7.40
N PRO A 2 13.90 -1.60 6.49
CA PRO A 2 13.25 -1.05 5.30
C PRO A 2 11.99 -0.28 5.70
N LEU A 3 11.69 0.78 4.94
CA LEU A 3 10.59 1.70 5.24
C LEU A 3 9.93 2.13 3.95
N ILE A 4 8.62 2.34 4.04
CA ILE A 4 7.87 3.10 3.04
C ILE A 4 7.22 4.29 3.74
N ARG A 5 6.87 5.31 2.97
CA ARG A 5 6.06 6.44 3.43
C ARG A 5 4.84 6.57 2.56
N ASP A 6 3.80 7.14 3.13
CA ASP A 6 2.63 7.56 2.36
C ASP A 6 2.71 9.03 1.93
N GLU A 7 1.75 9.48 1.13
CA GLU A 7 1.67 10.87 0.65
C GLU A 7 1.51 11.91 1.77
N THR A 8 1.15 11.49 2.99
CA THR A 8 1.05 12.37 4.17
C THR A 8 2.38 12.51 4.91
N GLY A 9 3.40 11.77 4.49
CA GLY A 9 4.71 11.72 5.13
C GLY A 9 4.79 10.73 6.29
N THR A 10 3.72 9.99 6.57
CA THR A 10 3.69 8.96 7.62
C THR A 10 4.58 7.80 7.22
N VAL A 11 5.42 7.33 8.15
CA VAL A 11 6.33 6.20 7.94
C VAL A 11 5.63 4.90 8.31
N ILE A 12 5.82 3.87 7.49
CA ILE A 12 5.31 2.52 7.68
C ILE A 12 6.50 1.56 7.72
N VAL A 13 6.58 0.78 8.79
CA VAL A 13 7.68 -0.16 9.05
C VAL A 13 7.31 -1.61 8.72
N GLY A 14 6.03 -1.97 8.83
CA GLY A 14 5.54 -3.32 8.69
C GLY A 14 4.69 -3.51 7.44
N ARG A 15 3.46 -3.01 7.47
CA ARG A 15 2.50 -3.20 6.37
C ARG A 15 1.51 -2.05 6.31
N ALA A 16 1.30 -1.54 5.10
CA ALA A 16 0.17 -0.72 4.76
C ALA A 16 -0.90 -1.53 4.01
N GLY A 17 -2.14 -1.03 4.03
CA GLY A 17 -3.23 -1.62 3.30
C GLY A 17 -4.21 -0.61 2.73
N TRP A 18 -4.71 -0.89 1.53
CA TRP A 18 -5.95 -0.32 1.04
C TRP A 18 -7.04 -1.36 1.23
N LEU A 19 -8.05 -1.04 2.03
CA LEU A 19 -9.17 -1.92 2.35
C LEU A 19 -10.51 -1.28 1.95
N PRO A 20 -11.58 -2.06 1.75
CA PRO A 20 -12.91 -1.52 1.53
C PRO A 20 -13.32 -0.56 2.65
N PRO A 21 -13.94 0.59 2.32
CA PRO A 21 -14.39 1.55 3.33
C PRO A 21 -15.70 1.09 4.01
N ASP A 22 -15.86 1.43 5.28
CA ASP A 22 -17.08 1.21 6.06
C ASP A 22 -17.62 -0.24 5.99
N ARG A 23 -18.81 -0.43 5.40
CA ARG A 23 -19.47 -1.73 5.20
C ARG A 23 -19.28 -2.30 3.79
N ALA A 24 -18.49 -1.63 2.94
CA ALA A 24 -18.20 -2.14 1.61
C ALA A 24 -17.39 -3.44 1.71
N ARG A 25 -17.54 -4.30 0.70
CA ARG A 25 -16.78 -5.56 0.59
C ARG A 25 -15.62 -5.47 -0.39
N LEU A 26 -15.64 -4.48 -1.27
CA LEU A 26 -14.68 -4.30 -2.35
C LEU A 26 -14.28 -2.82 -2.44
N ILE A 27 -13.07 -2.59 -2.95
CA ILE A 27 -12.58 -1.31 -3.44
C ILE A 27 -12.82 -1.29 -4.93
N ARG A 28 -13.46 -0.23 -5.45
CA ARG A 28 -13.56 0.04 -6.89
C ARG A 28 -12.55 1.09 -7.30
N GLY A 29 -11.72 0.80 -8.29
CA GLY A 29 -10.76 1.78 -8.82
C GLY A 29 -9.62 1.13 -9.58
N GLU A 30 -8.49 1.82 -9.58
CA GLU A 30 -7.28 1.42 -10.29
C GLU A 30 -6.09 1.61 -9.36
N ALA A 31 -5.16 0.64 -9.38
CA ALA A 31 -3.87 0.81 -8.74
C ALA A 31 -2.73 0.32 -9.61
N VAL A 32 -1.60 1.03 -9.47
CA VAL A 32 -0.34 0.72 -10.15
C VAL A 32 0.78 0.58 -9.14
N VAL A 33 1.78 -0.21 -9.48
CA VAL A 33 3.09 -0.26 -8.83
C VAL A 33 4.13 0.13 -9.86
N ASP A 34 4.74 1.30 -9.70
CA ASP A 34 5.50 1.99 -10.76
C ASP A 34 4.72 2.02 -12.09
N ASP A 35 5.18 1.31 -13.12
CA ASP A 35 4.59 1.20 -14.45
C ASP A 35 3.69 -0.04 -14.64
N THR A 36 3.55 -0.87 -13.61
CA THR A 36 2.78 -2.11 -13.66
C THR A 36 1.40 -1.92 -13.05
N VAL A 37 0.34 -2.21 -13.82
CA VAL A 37 -1.04 -2.25 -13.29
C VAL A 37 -1.17 -3.40 -12.30
N LEU A 38 -1.55 -3.07 -11.06
CA LEU A 38 -1.86 -4.04 -10.02
C LEU A 38 -3.31 -4.52 -10.13
N PHE A 39 -4.23 -3.58 -10.36
CA PHE A 39 -5.61 -3.88 -10.74
C PHE A 39 -6.29 -2.66 -11.40
N ASP A 40 -7.36 -2.96 -12.14
CA ASP A 40 -8.36 -2.02 -12.63
C ASP A 40 -9.72 -2.73 -12.47
N GLY A 41 -10.62 -2.14 -11.67
CA GLY A 41 -11.92 -2.69 -11.33
C GLY A 41 -12.14 -2.89 -9.82
N ASP A 42 -12.76 -4.00 -9.45
CA ASP A 42 -13.16 -4.31 -8.07
C ASP A 42 -12.24 -5.33 -7.40
N VAL A 43 -11.69 -5.02 -6.23
CA VAL A 43 -10.80 -5.91 -5.45
C VAL A 43 -11.16 -5.94 -3.97
N ALA A 44 -10.85 -7.06 -3.30
CA ALA A 44 -11.09 -7.23 -1.86
C ALA A 44 -10.18 -6.38 -0.97
N GLY A 45 -9.03 -5.95 -1.50
CA GLY A 45 -8.04 -5.14 -0.79
C GLY A 45 -6.66 -5.26 -1.43
N VAL A 46 -5.73 -4.47 -0.93
CA VAL A 46 -4.32 -4.49 -1.33
C VAL A 46 -3.45 -4.40 -0.08
N PHE A 47 -2.39 -5.20 -0.04
CA PHE A 47 -1.31 -5.05 0.94
C PHE A 47 -0.09 -4.43 0.28
N ILE A 48 0.57 -3.54 1.00
CA ILE A 48 1.79 -2.85 0.61
C ILE A 48 2.82 -3.03 1.72
N GLU A 49 4.02 -3.49 1.38
CA GLU A 49 5.07 -3.78 2.36
C GLU A 49 6.42 -3.17 1.93
N PRO A 50 7.21 -2.65 2.88
CA PRO A 50 8.59 -2.29 2.62
C PRO A 50 9.42 -3.56 2.35
N THR A 51 10.34 -3.48 1.39
CA THR A 51 11.28 -4.58 1.09
C THR A 51 12.72 -4.18 1.43
N PRO A 52 13.56 -5.09 1.94
CA PRO A 52 14.97 -4.80 2.20
C PRO A 52 15.78 -4.63 0.91
N GLY A 53 15.38 -5.30 -0.17
CA GLY A 53 15.97 -5.13 -1.49
C GLY A 53 15.27 -4.03 -2.30
N LEU A 54 15.99 -3.50 -3.29
CA LEU A 54 15.40 -2.63 -4.29
C LEU A 54 14.35 -3.40 -5.13
N PRO A 55 13.26 -2.74 -5.55
CA PRO A 55 13.10 -1.29 -5.57
C PRO A 55 12.60 -0.62 -4.27
N GLY A 56 12.31 -1.41 -3.22
CA GLY A 56 12.08 -0.92 -1.84
C GLY A 56 10.66 -1.08 -1.32
N LEU A 57 9.71 -1.43 -2.19
CA LEU A 57 8.31 -1.70 -1.85
C LEU A 57 7.82 -2.90 -2.67
N ARG A 58 6.84 -3.62 -2.12
CA ARG A 58 6.01 -4.56 -2.88
C ARG A 58 4.53 -4.38 -2.55
N ALA A 59 3.66 -4.65 -3.50
CA ALA A 59 2.22 -4.69 -3.28
C ALA A 59 1.58 -5.95 -3.87
N ALA A 60 0.46 -6.38 -3.28
CA ALA A 60 -0.30 -7.54 -3.73
C ALA A 60 -1.78 -7.38 -3.40
N LEU A 61 -2.64 -7.97 -4.24
CA LEU A 61 -4.07 -8.05 -3.96
C LEU A 61 -4.35 -8.95 -2.75
N ASP A 62 -5.50 -8.71 -2.08
CA ASP A 62 -5.98 -9.57 -1.02
C ASP A 62 -6.69 -10.83 -1.49
N THR A 63 -5.92 -11.78 -2.01
CA THR A 63 -6.41 -13.04 -2.61
C THR A 63 -6.00 -14.30 -1.83
N GLY A 64 -5.57 -14.15 -0.57
CA GLY A 64 -5.18 -15.26 0.30
C GLY A 64 -3.67 -15.53 0.38
N PRO A 65 -3.23 -16.67 0.93
CA PRO A 65 -1.82 -16.89 1.31
C PRO A 65 -0.85 -16.92 0.11
N TRP A 66 -1.33 -17.34 -1.07
CA TRP A 66 -0.54 -17.49 -2.29
C TRP A 66 -0.61 -16.28 -3.23
N ARG A 67 -0.77 -15.08 -2.66
CA ARG A 67 -0.86 -13.83 -3.42
C ARG A 67 0.40 -13.56 -4.24
N ARG A 68 0.21 -13.02 -5.44
CA ARG A 68 1.31 -12.55 -6.29
C ARG A 68 1.73 -11.14 -5.87
N TRP A 69 3.00 -10.98 -5.55
CA TRP A 69 3.60 -9.69 -5.24
C TRP A 69 4.14 -9.02 -6.50
N ILE A 70 3.95 -7.71 -6.59
CA ILE A 70 4.56 -6.82 -7.58
C ILE A 70 5.50 -5.90 -6.81
N SER A 71 6.78 -5.87 -7.20
CA SER A 71 7.79 -5.02 -6.58
C SER A 71 7.94 -3.71 -7.35
N GLY A 72 8.15 -2.60 -6.65
CA GLY A 72 8.29 -1.28 -7.25
C GLY A 72 8.81 -0.24 -6.26
N ARG A 73 8.95 1.01 -6.72
CA ARG A 73 9.37 2.13 -5.87
C ARG A 73 8.15 2.81 -5.25
N ALA A 74 7.02 2.79 -5.94
CA ALA A 74 5.78 3.39 -5.48
C ALA A 74 4.58 2.50 -5.83
N ALA A 75 3.54 2.59 -4.99
CA ALA A 75 2.21 2.07 -5.27
C ALA A 75 1.22 3.24 -5.21
N GLN A 76 0.37 3.39 -6.21
CA GLN A 76 -0.60 4.49 -6.28
C GLN A 76 -2.00 3.94 -6.54
N LEU A 77 -2.99 4.53 -5.88
CA LEU A 77 -4.41 4.18 -5.96
C LEU A 77 -5.23 5.39 -6.38
N GLY A 78 -6.10 5.19 -7.37
CA GLY A 78 -7.29 6.01 -7.63
C GLY A 78 -8.53 5.16 -7.37
N THR A 79 -9.47 5.65 -6.56
CA THR A 79 -10.64 4.87 -6.16
C THR A 79 -11.87 5.75 -5.89
N THR A 80 -13.05 5.15 -5.96
CA THR A 80 -14.28 5.77 -5.45
C THR A 80 -14.29 5.87 -3.92
N GLY A 81 -13.54 5.01 -3.23
CA GLY A 81 -13.33 5.04 -1.79
C GLY A 81 -12.54 3.85 -1.28
N ALA A 82 -11.55 4.11 -0.43
CA ALA A 82 -10.79 3.08 0.31
C ALA A 82 -10.44 3.55 1.72
N SER A 83 -10.33 2.61 2.66
CA SER A 83 -9.70 2.80 3.97
C SER A 83 -8.19 2.57 3.84
N VAL A 84 -7.39 3.49 4.37
CA VAL A 84 -5.94 3.31 4.47
C VAL A 84 -5.59 2.78 5.85
N VAL A 85 -4.90 1.64 5.92
CA VAL A 85 -4.38 1.06 7.17
C VAL A 85 -2.86 1.19 7.18
N ARG A 86 -2.30 1.66 8.28
CA ARG A 86 -0.86 1.87 8.49
C ARG A 86 -0.43 1.07 9.71
N ASP A 87 0.36 0.03 9.52
CA ASP A 87 0.85 -0.83 10.61
C ASP A 87 -0.27 -1.30 11.55
N GLY A 88 -1.41 -1.67 10.97
CA GLY A 88 -2.61 -2.12 11.69
C GLY A 88 -3.56 -1.01 12.15
N VAL A 89 -3.20 0.27 12.02
CA VAL A 89 -4.02 1.42 12.42
C VAL A 89 -4.75 2.02 11.21
N ALA A 90 -6.08 2.01 11.24
CA ALA A 90 -6.89 2.62 10.19
C ALA A 90 -6.85 4.15 10.26
N ALA A 91 -6.80 4.79 9.08
CA ALA A 91 -7.01 6.23 8.94
C ALA A 91 -8.44 6.61 9.36
N PRO A 92 -8.65 7.83 9.88
CA PRO A 92 -9.97 8.25 10.35
C PRO A 92 -11.00 8.47 9.24
N ARG A 93 -10.59 8.59 7.97
CA ARG A 93 -11.46 8.86 6.83
C ARG A 93 -11.07 7.99 5.65
N SER A 94 -12.08 7.61 4.86
CA SER A 94 -11.86 7.02 3.56
C SER A 94 -11.26 8.04 2.59
N VAL A 95 -10.50 7.55 1.63
CA VAL A 95 -9.79 8.36 0.63
C VAL A 95 -10.20 7.96 -0.77
N ARG A 96 -10.08 8.90 -1.71
CA ARG A 96 -10.23 8.65 -3.16
C ARG A 96 -8.91 8.43 -3.87
N ARG A 97 -7.80 8.80 -3.23
CA ARG A 97 -6.44 8.62 -3.72
C ARG A 97 -5.54 8.28 -2.55
N SER A 98 -4.56 7.43 -2.78
CA SER A 98 -3.48 7.16 -1.82
C SER A 98 -2.24 6.69 -2.56
N ALA A 99 -1.06 6.98 -2.03
CA ALA A 99 0.20 6.59 -2.60
C ALA A 99 1.22 6.21 -1.53
N PHE A 100 1.89 5.09 -1.72
CA PHE A 100 3.04 4.69 -0.93
C PHE A 100 4.29 4.74 -1.79
N TYR A 101 5.41 5.13 -1.21
CA TYR A 101 6.70 5.15 -1.87
C TYR A 101 7.80 4.66 -0.94
N ARG A 102 8.85 4.07 -1.50
CA ARG A 102 10.06 3.71 -0.76
C ARG A 102 10.56 4.95 -0.01
N HIS A 103 10.93 4.79 1.26
CA HIS A 103 11.64 5.87 1.92
C HIS A 103 13.09 5.89 1.42
N VAL A 104 13.61 7.08 1.10
CA VAL A 104 14.94 7.25 0.51
C VAL A 104 16.05 7.05 1.55
N GLU A 105 15.73 7.27 2.83
CA GLU A 105 16.62 7.05 3.97
C GLU A 105 16.10 5.86 4.81
N GLY A 106 16.93 4.87 5.09
CA GLY A 106 16.59 3.83 6.06
C GLY A 106 16.72 4.35 7.50
N TRP A 107 16.05 3.74 8.48
CA TRP A 107 16.33 4.05 9.90
C TRP A 107 17.82 3.86 10.18
N LEU A 108 18.47 4.91 10.67
CA LEU A 108 19.75 4.81 11.36
C LEU A 108 19.47 4.19 12.72
N LEU A 109 19.66 2.88 12.83
CA LEU A 109 19.59 2.21 14.12
C LEU A 109 20.86 2.57 14.89
N VAL A 110 20.75 3.46 15.89
CA VAL A 110 21.81 3.65 16.89
C VAL A 110 21.73 2.46 17.84
N ARG A 111 22.82 1.71 17.94
CA ARG A 111 23.00 0.61 18.91
C ARG A 111 23.98 1.05 19.99
#